data_AF-A0A3R6MWF3-F1
#
_entry.id   AF-A0A3R6MWF3-F1
#
_cell.length_a   1.000
_cell.length_b   1.000
_cell.length_c   1.000
_cell.angle_alpha   90.00
_cell.angle_beta   90.00
_cell.angle_gamma   90.00
#
_symmetry.space_group_name_H-M   'P 1'
#
loop_
_entity.id
_entity.type
_entity.pdbx_description
1 polymer ?
#
loop_
_entity_poly.entity_id
_entity_poly.type
_entity_poly.pdbx_seq_one_letter_code
_entity_poly.pdbx_strand_id
1 'polypeptide(L)' 'MQATITRNGKRYRLSTAEMLEAARCLRINFMQDELESQFNVPESESEELAIEADELYCEGKVDRTEYDCINEIANKYGY' A
#
# COMPACT_ATOMS: atom_id res chain seq x y z
N MET A 1 -8.76 -19.16 6.26
CA MET A 1 -10.14 -18.72 5.90
C MET A 1 -10.09 -18.25 4.45
N GLN A 2 -10.98 -18.70 3.57
CA GLN A 2 -10.95 -18.33 2.14
C GLN A 2 -11.96 -17.21 1.89
N ALA A 3 -11.55 -16.08 1.31
CA ALA A 3 -12.46 -14.94 1.10
C ALA A 3 -13.40 -15.16 -0.08
N THR A 4 -14.61 -14.63 0.08
CA THR A 4 -15.62 -14.61 -0.99
C THR A 4 -16.17 -13.21 -1.17
N ILE A 5 -16.37 -12.81 -2.43
CA ILE A 5 -17.05 -11.57 -2.78
C ILE A 5 -18.34 -11.88 -3.55
N THR A 6 -19.31 -10.96 -3.50
CA THR A 6 -20.52 -11.03 -4.33
C THR A 6 -20.53 -9.84 -5.29
N ARG A 7 -20.62 -10.11 -6.59
CA ARG A 7 -20.71 -9.10 -7.64
C ARG A 7 -21.79 -9.51 -8.63
N ASN A 8 -22.71 -8.59 -8.94
CA ASN A 8 -23.84 -8.85 -9.84
C ASN A 8 -24.65 -10.10 -9.45
N GLY A 9 -24.88 -10.30 -8.14
CA GLY A 9 -25.60 -11.46 -7.60
C GLY A 9 -24.86 -12.80 -7.69
N LYS A 10 -23.64 -12.84 -8.22
CA LYS A 10 -22.80 -14.05 -8.29
C LYS A 10 -21.74 -14.02 -7.19
N ARG A 11 -21.49 -15.18 -6.58
CA ARG A 11 -20.46 -15.37 -5.55
C ARG A 11 -19.17 -15.88 -6.18
N TYR A 12 -18.06 -15.24 -5.85
CA TYR A 12 -16.72 -15.60 -6.29
C TYR A 12 -15.87 -15.98 -5.08
N ARG A 13 -14.99 -16.97 -5.25
CA ARG A 13 -13.95 -17.31 -4.28
C ARG A 13 -12.66 -16.70 -4.78
N LEU A 14 -11.97 -15.95 -3.94
CA LEU A 14 -10.67 -15.40 -4.26
C LEU A 14 -9.61 -16.48 -4.02
N SER A 15 -8.69 -16.60 -4.98
CA SER A 15 -7.43 -17.29 -4.80
C SER A 15 -6.56 -16.56 -3.79
N THR A 16 -5.56 -17.26 -3.22
CA THR A 16 -4.59 -16.62 -2.33
C THR A 16 -3.87 -15.46 -3.03
N ALA A 17 -3.53 -15.60 -4.31
CA ALA A 17 -2.88 -14.54 -5.08
C ALA A 17 -3.77 -13.29 -5.19
N GLU A 18 -5.06 -13.44 -5.51
CA GLU A 18 -6.01 -12.32 -5.55
C GLU A 18 -6.19 -11.66 -4.19
N MET A 19 -6.14 -12.43 -3.09
CA MET A 19 -6.20 -11.87 -1.74
C MET A 19 -4.93 -11.09 -1.37
N LEU A 20 -3.75 -11.58 -1.75
CA LEU A 20 -2.48 -10.89 -1.53
C LEU A 20 -2.38 -9.60 -2.34
N GLU A 21 -2.83 -9.63 -3.59
CA GLU A 21 -2.88 -8.43 -4.44
C GLU A 21 -3.84 -7.39 -3.86
N ALA A 22 -5.04 -7.80 -3.43
CA ALA A 22 -5.97 -6.89 -2.79
C ALA A 22 -5.41 -6.27 -1.50
N ALA A 23 -4.68 -7.07 -0.69
CA ALA A 23 -4.01 -6.56 0.51
C ALA A 23 -2.90 -5.56 0.17
N ARG A 24 -2.16 -5.80 -0.92
CA ARG A 24 -1.14 -4.88 -1.43
C ARG A 24 -1.75 -3.57 -1.91
N CYS A 25 -2.81 -3.62 -2.72
CA CYS A 25 -3.53 -2.42 -3.16
C CYS A 25 -4.02 -1.59 -1.97
N LEU A 26 -4.56 -2.23 -0.92
CA LEU A 26 -5.01 -1.53 0.28
C LEU A 26 -3.86 -0.83 1.02
N ARG A 27 -2.68 -1.47 1.13
CA ARG A 27 -1.50 -0.84 1.73
C ARG A 27 -0.99 0.33 0.91
N ILE A 28 -0.85 0.18 -0.40
CA ILE A 28 -0.37 1.24 -1.30
C ILE A 28 -1.32 2.45 -1.21
N ASN A 29 -2.64 2.24 -1.28
CA ASN A 29 -3.61 3.33 -1.16
C ASN A 29 -3.47 4.06 0.19
N PHE A 30 -3.31 3.32 1.28
CA PHE A 30 -3.06 3.91 2.60
C PHE A 30 -1.76 4.73 2.62
N MET A 31 -0.67 4.18 2.08
CA MET A 31 0.62 4.89 2.02
C MET A 31 0.55 6.16 1.17
N GLN A 32 -0.17 6.11 0.05
CA GLN A 32 -0.41 7.26 -0.81
C GLN A 32 -1.19 8.36 -0.07
N ASP A 33 -2.31 8.00 0.58
CA ASP A 33 -3.12 8.95 1.35
C ASP A 33 -2.30 9.63 2.46
N GLU A 34 -1.42 8.90 3.13
CA GLU A 34 -0.52 9.46 4.14
C GLU A 34 0.56 10.37 3.55
N LEU A 35 1.16 10.02 2.41
CA LEU A 35 2.12 10.87 1.68
C LEU A 35 1.48 12.20 1.26
N GLU A 36 0.28 12.16 0.72
CA GLU A 36 -0.46 13.35 0.30
C GLU A 36 -0.88 14.21 1.51
N SER A 37 -1.41 13.59 2.56
CA SER A 37 -2.01 14.32 3.69
C SER A 37 -1.02 14.82 4.75
N GLN A 38 0.06 14.07 5.02
CA GLN A 38 1.03 14.42 6.06
C GLN A 38 2.27 15.13 5.50
N PHE A 39 2.69 14.76 4.29
CA PHE A 39 3.94 15.24 3.67
C PHE A 39 3.70 16.20 2.50
N ASN A 40 2.43 16.47 2.13
CA ASN A 40 2.05 17.32 1.00
C ASN A 40 2.68 16.87 -0.32
N VAL A 41 2.91 15.56 -0.48
CA VAL A 41 3.39 15.00 -1.74
C VAL A 41 2.32 15.24 -2.82
N PRO A 42 2.68 15.75 -4.01
CA PRO A 42 1.73 15.90 -5.11
C PRO A 42 1.14 14.55 -5.54
N GLU A 43 -0.16 14.54 -5.89
CA GLU A 43 -0.85 13.36 -6.44
C GLU A 43 -0.07 12.73 -7.62
N SER A 44 0.58 13.57 -8.44
CA SER A 44 1.41 13.14 -9.59
C SER A 44 2.64 12.31 -9.24
N GLU A 45 3.09 12.32 -7.98
CA GLU A 45 4.28 11.60 -7.50
C GLU A 45 3.93 10.56 -6.42
N SER A 46 2.86 10.81 -5.66
CA SER A 46 2.47 10.03 -4.48
C SER A 46 2.26 8.53 -4.74
N GLU A 47 1.70 8.14 -5.89
CA GLU A 47 1.48 6.73 -6.23
C GLU A 47 2.81 5.96 -6.38
N GLU A 48 3.77 6.52 -7.11
CA GLU A 48 5.09 5.90 -7.30
C GLU A 48 5.86 5.80 -5.97
N LEU A 49 5.78 6.84 -5.15
CA LEU A 49 6.41 6.85 -3.82
C LEU A 49 5.74 5.85 -2.84
N ALA A 50 4.42 5.70 -2.91
CA ALA A 50 3.69 4.72 -2.12
C ALA A 50 4.05 3.28 -2.51
N ILE A 51 4.27 3.01 -3.80
CA ILE A 51 4.77 1.72 -4.28
C ILE A 51 6.17 1.45 -3.73
N GLU A 52 7.08 2.43 -3.78
CA GLU A 52 8.44 2.29 -3.23
C GLU A 52 8.41 2.04 -1.70
N ALA A 53 7.48 2.69 -0.98
CA ALA A 53 7.28 2.46 0.45
C ALA A 53 6.73 1.04 0.75
N ASP A 54 5.80 0.52 -0.04
CA ASP A 54 5.30 -0.87 0.10
C ASP A 54 6.40 -1.89 -0.22
N GLU A 55 7.23 -1.64 -1.23
CA GLU A 55 8.39 -2.47 -1.55
C GLU A 55 9.37 -2.51 -0.37
N LEU A 56 9.71 -1.34 0.19
CA LEU A 56 10.58 -1.23 1.36
C LEU A 56 10.00 -1.92 2.61
N TYR A 57 8.69 -1.83 2.80
CA TYR A 57 7.99 -2.55 3.88
C TYR A 57 8.08 -4.07 3.67
N CYS A 58 7.90 -4.54 2.43
CA CYS A 58 7.94 -5.94 2.07
C CYS A 58 9.37 -6.55 2.06
N GLU A 59 10.43 -5.73 1.99
CA GLU A 59 11.81 -6.20 2.20
C GLU A 59 12.02 -6.84 3.58
N GLY A 60 11.10 -6.61 4.54
CA GLY A 60 10.99 -7.44 5.73
C GLY A 60 12.10 -7.21 6.75
N LYS A 61 12.67 -5.99 6.78
CA LYS A 61 13.52 -5.58 7.92
C LYS A 61 12.67 -5.64 9.19
N VAL A 62 13.12 -6.43 10.15
CA VAL A 62 12.44 -6.62 11.44
C VAL A 62 12.27 -5.25 12.12
N ASP A 63 11.06 -4.99 12.64
CA ASP A 63 10.66 -3.77 13.37
C ASP A 63 10.37 -2.51 12.54
N ARG A 64 9.90 -2.63 11.29
CA ARG A 64 9.36 -1.49 10.51
C ARG A 64 7.85 -1.58 10.33
N THR A 65 7.18 -0.46 10.56
CA THR A 65 5.78 -0.23 10.22
C THR A 65 5.65 0.39 8.84
N GLU A 66 4.45 0.39 8.27
CA GLU A 66 4.13 1.12 7.04
C GLU A 66 4.51 2.61 7.17
N TYR A 67 4.28 3.22 8.35
CA TYR A 67 4.67 4.62 8.63
C TYR A 67 6.18 4.84 8.60
N ASP A 68 6.99 3.91 9.09
CA ASP A 68 8.45 4.05 9.04
C ASP A 68 8.94 4.10 7.59
N CYS A 69 8.35 3.27 6.73
CA CYS A 69 8.65 3.25 5.30
C CYS A 69 8.18 4.51 4.58
N ILE A 70 6.97 5.00 4.87
CA ILE A 70 6.46 6.29 4.35
C ILE A 70 7.42 7.43 4.72
N ASN A 71 7.79 7.52 6.00
CA ASN A 71 8.73 8.53 6.49
C ASN A 71 10.08 8.45 5.77
N GLU A 72 10.63 7.24 5.59
CA GLU A 72 11.91 7.05 4.92
C GLU A 72 11.86 7.53 3.47
N ILE A 73 10.78 7.22 2.74
CA ILE A 73 10.58 7.66 1.36
C ILE A 73 10.36 9.18 1.28
N ALA A 74 9.47 9.76 2.09
CA ALA A 74 9.24 11.21 2.09
C ALA A 74 10.54 11.99 2.32
N ASN A 75 11.31 11.62 3.36
CA ASN A 75 12.60 12.24 3.66
C ASN A 75 13.62 12.07 2.53
N LYS A 76 13.65 10.91 1.86
CA LYS A 76 14.57 10.62 0.74
C LYS A 76 14.34 11.57 -0.44
N TYR A 77 13.09 11.96 -0.71
CA TYR A 77 12.71 12.84 -1.82
C TYR A 77 12.54 14.32 -1.40
N GLY A 78 12.70 14.64 -0.11
CA GLY A 78 12.73 16.02 0.39
C GLY A 78 11.37 16.58 0.78
N TYR A 79 10.44 15.71 1.17
CA TYR A 79 9.12 16.04 1.71
C TYR A 79 9.11 16.04 3.25
#